data_AF-A0A8J6LQL9-F1
#
_entry.id   AF-A0A8J6LQL9-F1
#
_cell.length_a   1.000
_cell.length_b   1.000
_cell.length_c   1.000
_cell.angle_alpha   90.00
_cell.angle_beta   90.00
_cell.angle_gamma   90.00
#
_symmetry.space_group_name_H-M   'P 1'
#
loop_
_entity.id
_entity.type
_entity.pdbx_description
1 polymer ?
#
loop_
_entity_poly.entity_id
_entity_poly.type
_entity_poly.pdbx_seq_one_letter_code
_entity_poly.pdbx_strand_id
1 'polypeptide(L)'
;MRIIAIVTGLALLTACEAAQEPQSQEAETPPENGQSDPPPAEEDPVMQPGEPHGVDTAYLEHPWAVKGGDCRKPDFDINLNPAGDLTVETSLNGSPRTGYVAQGDEPRFVFDALELPVEGRGVDGLAVMPPEYGELTLGGVAIKGDGAVFIQCPEPG
;
A
#
# COMPACT_ATOMS: atom_id res chain seq x y z
N MET A 1 -75.32 -41.78 -53.30
CA MET A 1 -76.34 -42.59 -52.62
C MET A 1 -75.57 -43.62 -51.79
N ARG A 2 -75.63 -43.78 -50.47
CA ARG A 2 -76.40 -43.24 -49.34
C ARG A 2 -75.66 -43.74 -48.07
N ILE A 3 -75.46 -42.87 -47.05
CA ILE A 3 -75.53 -43.10 -45.58
C ILE A 3 -74.44 -44.09 -45.01
N ILE A 4 -73.73 -43.91 -43.89
CA ILE A 4 -74.12 -43.85 -42.46
C ILE A 4 -72.91 -43.41 -41.59
N ALA A 5 -73.27 -42.73 -40.49
CA ALA A 5 -72.48 -42.15 -39.40
C ALA A 5 -71.88 -43.16 -38.39
N ILE A 6 -71.43 -42.63 -37.22
CA ILE A 6 -71.20 -43.23 -35.88
C ILE A 6 -69.69 -43.41 -35.57
N VAL A 7 -69.03 -42.60 -34.72
CA VAL A 7 -69.11 -42.33 -33.25
C VAL A 7 -68.08 -43.16 -32.45
N THR A 8 -67.19 -42.44 -31.76
CA THR A 8 -66.55 -42.73 -30.46
C THR A 8 -65.46 -43.81 -30.33
N GLY A 9 -64.42 -43.46 -29.55
CA GLY A 9 -63.52 -44.41 -28.88
C GLY A 9 -62.08 -43.90 -28.91
N LEU A 10 -61.70 -43.03 -27.98
CA LEU A 10 -61.08 -43.38 -26.70
C LEU A 10 -59.72 -44.11 -26.85
N ALA A 11 -58.69 -43.30 -26.63
CA ALA A 11 -57.49 -43.60 -25.87
C ALA A 11 -56.29 -44.32 -26.52
N LEU A 12 -55.15 -43.78 -26.09
CA LEU A 12 -53.94 -44.45 -25.61
C LEU A 12 -52.75 -44.59 -26.57
N LEU A 13 -51.61 -44.20 -25.96
CA LEU A 13 -50.25 -44.69 -26.14
C LEU A 13 -49.37 -44.00 -27.19
N THR A 14 -48.61 -43.03 -26.71
CA THR A 14 -47.14 -43.12 -26.59
C THR A 14 -46.47 -44.24 -27.40
N ALA A 15 -45.68 -43.88 -28.42
CA ALA A 15 -44.22 -44.05 -28.42
C ALA A 15 -43.57 -43.54 -29.72
N CYS A 16 -42.36 -42.99 -29.56
CA CYS A 16 -41.18 -42.92 -30.44
C CYS A 16 -41.35 -43.07 -31.97
N GLU A 17 -40.96 -42.02 -32.69
CA GLU A 17 -40.23 -42.13 -33.96
C GLU A 17 -39.36 -40.87 -34.07
N ALA A 18 -38.07 -40.99 -33.74
CA ALA A 18 -36.97 -41.02 -34.69
C ALA A 18 -36.40 -39.64 -35.01
N ALA A 19 -35.07 -39.64 -35.03
CA ALA A 19 -34.19 -38.50 -35.01
C ALA A 19 -34.10 -37.76 -36.36
N GLN A 20 -33.95 -36.44 -36.23
CA GLN A 20 -33.13 -35.50 -37.01
C GLN A 20 -33.50 -35.32 -38.50
N GLU A 21 -33.55 -34.12 -39.07
CA GLU A 21 -32.87 -32.84 -38.79
C GLU A 21 -33.84 -31.66 -38.99
N PRO A 22 -33.51 -30.45 -38.53
CA PRO A 22 -33.26 -29.44 -39.55
C PRO A 22 -32.08 -28.52 -39.22
N GLN A 23 -31.28 -28.25 -40.26
CA GLN A 23 -30.39 -27.11 -40.29
C GLN A 23 -31.16 -25.80 -40.53
N SER A 24 -30.67 -24.77 -39.84
CA SER A 24 -30.68 -23.35 -40.22
C SER A 24 -32.02 -22.63 -40.23
N GLN A 25 -32.39 -22.05 -39.09
CA GLN A 25 -33.13 -20.80 -39.02
C GLN A 25 -32.58 -19.93 -37.89
N GLU A 26 -32.29 -18.67 -38.22
CA GLU A 26 -31.91 -17.59 -37.33
C GLU A 26 -32.80 -17.57 -36.08
N ALA A 27 -32.19 -17.72 -34.90
CA ALA A 27 -32.88 -17.58 -33.62
C ALA A 27 -32.32 -16.35 -32.92
N GLU A 28 -33.05 -15.25 -33.06
CA GLU A 28 -33.15 -14.20 -32.06
C GLU A 28 -33.32 -14.87 -30.68
N THR A 29 -32.33 -14.72 -29.78
CA THR A 29 -32.36 -15.35 -28.45
C THR A 29 -33.31 -14.59 -27.51
N PRO A 30 -34.28 -15.28 -26.86
CA PRO A 30 -35.06 -14.78 -25.71
C PRO A 30 -34.23 -14.71 -24.41
N PRO A 31 -34.76 -14.13 -23.31
CA PRO A 31 -34.02 -13.27 -22.38
C PRO A 31 -33.09 -14.04 -21.43
N GLU A 32 -31.90 -13.47 -21.18
CA GLU A 32 -30.99 -13.94 -20.15
C GLU A 32 -31.38 -13.33 -18.78
N ASN A 33 -31.47 -14.20 -17.80
CA ASN A 33 -31.81 -13.93 -16.40
C ASN A 33 -30.86 -12.91 -15.77
N GLY A 34 -31.44 -11.91 -15.07
CA GLY A 34 -30.91 -11.42 -13.80
C GLY A 34 -29.46 -10.96 -13.77
N GLN A 35 -29.09 -10.01 -14.62
CA GLN A 35 -27.96 -9.13 -14.31
C GLN A 35 -28.34 -8.29 -13.09
N SER A 36 -27.92 -8.75 -11.91
CA SER A 36 -27.64 -7.80 -10.84
C SER A 36 -26.53 -6.91 -11.39
N ASP A 37 -26.78 -5.60 -11.44
CA ASP A 37 -25.74 -4.62 -11.73
C ASP A 37 -24.47 -4.99 -10.95
N PRO A 38 -23.27 -4.85 -11.54
CA PRO A 38 -22.05 -5.03 -10.77
C PRO A 38 -22.16 -4.14 -9.52
N PRO A 39 -21.74 -4.61 -8.33
CA PRO A 39 -21.68 -3.73 -7.17
C PRO A 39 -20.91 -2.47 -7.60
N PRO A 40 -21.33 -1.29 -7.12
CA PRO A 40 -20.58 -0.07 -7.40
C PRO A 40 -19.11 -0.36 -7.09
N ALA A 41 -18.22 0.06 -7.98
CA ALA A 41 -16.78 -0.06 -7.77
C ALA A 41 -16.51 0.36 -6.33
N GLU A 42 -16.03 -0.57 -5.51
CA GLU A 42 -15.52 -0.23 -4.19
C GLU A 42 -14.42 0.78 -4.49
N GLU A 43 -14.69 2.06 -4.17
CA GLU A 43 -13.64 3.06 -4.17
C GLU A 43 -12.59 2.48 -3.23
N ASP A 44 -11.44 2.08 -3.78
CA ASP A 44 -10.28 1.71 -2.98
C ASP A 44 -10.22 2.74 -1.87
N PRO A 45 -10.29 2.33 -0.58
CA PRO A 45 -10.28 3.29 0.49
C PRO A 45 -9.06 4.17 0.23
N VAL A 46 -9.32 5.45 -0.05
CA VAL A 46 -8.26 6.46 -0.07
C VAL A 46 -7.55 6.21 1.23
N MET A 47 -6.34 5.66 1.17
CA MET A 47 -5.49 5.51 2.33
C MET A 47 -5.44 6.92 2.88
N GLN A 48 -6.20 7.17 3.94
CA GLN A 48 -6.15 8.45 4.60
C GLN A 48 -4.66 8.61 4.89
N PRO A 49 -4.01 9.71 4.45
CA PRO A 49 -2.67 9.97 4.92
C PRO A 49 -2.74 9.78 6.42
N GLY A 50 -2.01 8.79 6.93
CA GLY A 50 -2.10 8.43 8.34
C GLY A 50 -2.05 9.72 9.14
N GLU A 51 -2.89 9.85 10.16
CA GLU A 51 -2.87 11.01 11.04
C GLU A 51 -1.41 11.39 11.26
N PRO A 52 -1.00 12.64 11.00
CA PRO A 52 0.38 13.03 11.17
C PRO A 52 0.72 12.74 12.63
N HIS A 53 1.35 11.59 12.86
CA HIS A 53 1.91 11.25 14.13
C HIS A 53 2.96 12.33 14.33
N GLY A 54 2.71 13.21 15.30
CA GLY A 54 3.63 14.27 15.63
C GLY A 54 5.01 13.65 15.76
N VAL A 55 5.97 14.19 15.03
CA VAL A 55 7.36 13.77 15.12
C VAL A 55 7.89 14.30 16.45
N ASP A 56 7.48 13.65 17.53
CA ASP A 56 7.82 14.00 18.90
C ASP A 56 9.06 13.24 19.37
N THR A 57 9.49 13.52 20.59
CA THR A 57 10.71 12.94 21.15
C THR A 57 10.63 11.43 21.26
N ALA A 58 9.50 10.88 21.74
CA ALA A 58 9.33 9.45 21.90
C ALA A 58 9.28 8.71 20.56
N TYR A 59 8.69 9.34 19.54
CA TYR A 59 8.72 8.83 18.18
C TYR A 59 10.14 8.77 17.61
N LEU A 60 10.92 9.83 17.83
CA LEU A 60 12.26 9.99 17.24
C LEU A 60 13.35 9.17 17.93
N GLU A 61 13.28 9.01 19.25
CA GLU A 61 14.34 8.42 20.09
C GLU A 61 14.43 6.89 19.92
N HIS A 62 14.99 6.47 18.79
CA HIS A 62 15.19 5.08 18.42
C HIS A 62 16.46 4.94 17.55
N PRO A 63 17.00 3.72 17.44
CA PRO A 63 17.83 3.34 16.32
C PRO A 63 16.98 3.20 15.05
N TRP A 64 17.51 3.57 13.90
CA TRP A 64 16.79 3.56 12.62
C TRP A 64 17.59 2.86 11.53
N ALA A 65 16.91 2.03 10.74
CA ALA A 65 17.49 1.39 9.56
C ALA A 65 16.59 1.60 8.35
N VAL A 66 17.17 1.70 7.16
CA VAL A 66 16.43 1.77 5.90
C VAL A 66 15.50 0.58 5.81
N LYS A 67 14.32 0.76 5.23
CA LYS A 67 13.35 -0.32 5.11
C LYS A 67 13.98 -1.58 4.49
N GLY A 68 13.96 -2.70 5.23
CA GLY A 68 14.60 -3.96 4.85
C GLY A 68 16.09 -4.08 5.19
N GLY A 69 16.65 -3.10 5.89
CA GLY A 69 18.02 -3.09 6.41
C GLY A 69 18.23 -3.95 7.66
N ASP A 70 19.43 -3.92 8.22
CA ASP A 70 19.81 -4.71 9.39
C ASP A 70 19.73 -3.89 10.67
N CYS A 71 18.71 -4.09 11.49
CA CYS A 71 18.56 -3.39 12.76
C CYS A 71 19.63 -3.71 13.81
N ARG A 72 20.48 -4.73 13.60
CA ARG A 72 21.67 -4.95 14.45
C ARG A 72 22.80 -3.99 14.11
N LYS A 73 22.68 -3.28 12.99
CA LYS A 73 23.60 -2.25 12.53
C LYS A 73 22.76 -1.09 11.95
N PRO A 74 22.12 -0.29 12.81
CA PRO A 74 21.29 0.82 12.34
C PRO A 74 22.11 1.81 11.50
N ASP A 75 21.43 2.46 10.56
CA ASP A 75 22.01 3.47 9.67
C ASP A 75 22.26 4.79 10.42
N PHE A 76 21.41 5.07 11.40
CA PHE A 76 21.60 6.13 12.38
C PHE A 76 20.88 5.80 13.68
N ASP A 77 21.29 6.48 14.74
CA ASP A 77 20.68 6.36 16.05
C ASP A 77 20.31 7.74 16.58
N ILE A 78 19.10 7.88 17.12
CA ILE A 78 18.64 9.13 17.73
C ILE A 78 18.46 8.87 19.22
N ASN A 79 19.19 9.63 20.03
CA ASN A 79 19.18 9.48 21.48
C ASN A 79 18.88 10.82 22.16
N LEU A 80 18.20 10.77 23.30
CA LEU A 80 18.08 11.92 24.18
C LEU A 80 19.38 12.11 24.98
N ASN A 81 19.98 13.30 24.87
CA ASN A 81 21.17 13.63 25.63
C ASN A 81 20.81 14.04 27.07
N PRO A 82 21.80 14.13 28.01
CA PRO A 82 21.53 14.53 29.39
C PRO A 82 20.98 15.95 29.59
N ALA A 83 21.06 16.82 28.58
CA ALA A 83 20.47 18.16 28.59
C ALA A 83 19.00 18.18 28.16
N GLY A 84 18.48 17.06 27.63
CA GLY A 84 17.11 16.92 27.14
C GLY A 84 16.94 17.22 25.65
N ASP A 85 18.04 17.36 24.89
CA ASP A 85 17.98 17.52 23.43
C ASP A 85 18.21 16.18 22.73
N LEU A 86 17.61 16.01 21.55
CA LEU A 86 17.86 14.84 20.71
C LEU A 86 19.13 15.02 19.88
N THR A 87 19.99 14.01 19.93
CA THR A 87 21.19 13.90 19.10
C THR A 87 21.02 12.79 18.08
N VAL A 88 21.54 12.98 16.88
CA VAL A 88 21.55 11.97 15.82
C VAL A 88 22.99 11.55 15.52
N GLU A 89 23.29 10.26 15.66
CA GLU A 89 24.59 9.67 15.37
C GLU A 89 24.51 8.83 14.09
N THR A 90 25.38 9.09 13.12
CA THR A 90 25.37 8.39 11.83
C THR A 90 26.74 8.49 11.14
N SER A 91 26.80 8.12 9.87
CA SER A 91 27.87 8.52 8.97
C SER A 91 27.33 9.38 7.83
N LEU A 92 27.99 10.49 7.52
CA LEU A 92 27.74 11.29 6.32
C LEU A 92 28.87 11.09 5.34
N ASN A 93 28.57 10.62 4.13
CA ASN A 93 29.58 10.34 3.10
C ASN A 93 30.70 9.41 3.62
N GLY A 94 30.30 8.40 4.40
CA GLY A 94 31.20 7.41 5.00
C GLY A 94 32.00 7.89 6.21
N SER A 95 31.88 9.16 6.61
CA SER A 95 32.56 9.70 7.80
C SER A 95 31.59 9.76 8.99
N PRO A 96 31.95 9.24 10.18
CA PRO A 96 31.11 9.35 11.37
C PRO A 96 30.79 10.81 11.71
N ARG A 97 29.53 11.07 12.07
CA ARG A 97 29.02 12.40 12.40
C ARG A 97 27.97 12.29 13.50
N THR A 98 27.98 13.27 14.39
CA THR A 98 26.93 13.51 15.37
C THR A 98 26.33 14.88 15.10
N GLY A 99 25.02 14.97 15.05
CA GLY A 99 24.26 16.19 14.90
C GLY A 99 23.20 16.30 15.99
N TYR A 100 22.30 17.27 15.84
CA TYR A 100 21.12 17.40 16.68
C TYR A 100 19.84 17.34 15.85
N VAL A 101 18.73 17.02 16.50
CA VAL A 101 17.41 17.05 15.87
C VAL A 101 16.71 18.33 16.28
N ALA A 102 16.54 19.25 15.33
CA ALA A 102 15.70 20.42 15.55
C ALA A 102 14.24 19.97 15.39
N GLN A 103 13.54 19.89 16.52
CA GLN A 103 12.11 19.60 16.58
C GLN A 103 11.29 20.87 16.30
N GLY A 104 10.07 20.72 15.78
CA GLY A 104 9.19 21.83 15.43
C GLY A 104 8.23 21.43 14.31
N ASP A 105 7.56 22.41 13.70
CA ASP A 105 6.63 22.17 12.58
C ASP A 105 7.36 21.62 11.32
N GLU A 106 8.65 21.94 11.18
CA GLU A 106 9.53 21.46 10.10
C GLU A 106 10.77 20.80 10.73
N PRO A 107 10.65 19.54 11.17
CA PRO A 107 11.73 18.86 11.86
C PRO A 107 12.89 18.56 10.90
N ARG A 108 14.12 18.61 11.41
CA ARG A 108 15.34 18.45 10.61
C ARG A 108 16.50 17.90 11.43
N PHE A 109 17.35 17.12 10.78
CA PHE A 109 18.68 16.82 11.31
C PHE A 109 19.63 17.94 10.95
N VAL A 110 20.43 18.38 11.93
CA VAL A 110 21.40 19.45 11.73
C VAL A 110 22.80 18.96 12.07
N PHE A 111 23.69 19.04 11.08
CA PHE A 111 25.10 18.67 11.16
C PHE A 111 25.95 19.89 10.74
N ASP A 112 26.43 20.66 11.71
CA ASP A 112 27.13 21.93 11.48
C ASP A 112 26.25 22.91 10.66
N ALA A 113 26.56 23.10 9.37
CA ALA A 113 25.81 23.96 8.44
C ALA A 113 24.90 23.17 7.48
N LEU A 114 24.88 21.83 7.57
CA LEU A 114 24.05 20.96 6.75
C LEU A 114 22.75 20.65 7.49
N GLU A 115 21.62 20.89 6.83
CA GLU A 115 20.30 20.53 7.32
C GLU A 115 19.67 19.47 6.41
N LEU A 116 19.05 18.46 7.01
CA LEU A 116 18.27 17.44 6.31
C LEU A 116 16.84 17.45 6.87
N PRO A 117 15.84 17.88 6.09
CA PRO A 117 14.45 17.79 6.51
C PRO A 117 14.06 16.34 6.79
N VAL A 118 13.23 16.14 7.81
CA VAL A 118 12.69 14.82 8.14
C VAL A 118 11.17 14.87 8.23
N GLU A 119 10.52 13.77 7.91
CA GLU A 119 9.06 13.66 7.96
C GLU A 119 8.65 12.30 8.52
N GLY A 120 7.72 12.29 9.47
CA GLY A 120 7.09 11.06 9.94
C GLY A 120 6.30 10.39 8.80
N ARG A 121 6.41 9.07 8.69
CA ARG A 121 5.78 8.20 7.70
C ARG A 121 5.12 7.02 8.43
N GLY A 122 3.90 7.25 8.91
CA GLY A 122 3.18 6.25 9.69
C GLY A 122 3.77 6.08 11.10
N VAL A 123 3.51 4.91 11.70
CA VAL A 123 3.78 4.66 13.13
C VAL A 123 5.25 4.47 13.46
N ASP A 124 6.06 4.04 12.49
CA ASP A 124 7.45 3.60 12.69
C ASP A 124 8.41 4.07 11.59
N GLY A 125 7.96 4.89 10.64
CA GLY A 125 8.75 5.29 9.49
C GLY A 125 9.23 6.74 9.55
N LEU A 126 10.51 7.02 9.30
CA LEU A 126 11.04 8.37 9.20
C LEU A 126 11.63 8.58 7.81
N ALA A 127 11.07 9.50 7.04
CA ALA A 127 11.67 9.95 5.80
C ALA A 127 12.75 10.99 6.09
N VAL A 128 13.94 10.82 5.50
CA VAL A 128 15.00 11.82 5.48
C VAL A 128 15.11 12.33 4.06
N MET A 129 14.93 13.64 3.89
CA MET A 129 14.96 14.33 2.61
C MET A 129 16.39 14.77 2.28
N PRO A 130 16.73 14.91 0.99
CA PRO A 130 18.04 15.44 0.61
C PRO A 130 18.19 16.89 1.08
N PRO A 131 19.44 17.38 1.18
CA PRO A 131 19.64 18.82 1.36
C PRO A 131 19.05 19.58 0.17
N GLU A 132 18.76 20.87 0.36
CA GLU A 132 18.19 21.75 -0.69
C GLU A 132 19.00 21.67 -2.00
N TYR A 133 20.33 21.52 -1.87
CA TYR A 133 21.24 21.36 -3.00
C TYR A 133 22.13 20.13 -2.84
N GLY A 134 21.89 19.13 -3.68
CA GLY A 134 22.77 17.97 -3.85
C GLY A 134 22.20 16.66 -3.30
N GLU A 135 23.09 15.68 -3.23
CA GLU A 135 22.83 14.36 -2.66
C GLU A 135 23.93 14.03 -1.65
N LEU A 136 23.62 13.15 -0.71
CA LEU A 136 24.61 12.62 0.22
C LEU A 136 24.30 11.18 0.56
N THR A 137 25.21 10.54 1.27
CA THR A 137 24.93 9.26 1.92
C THR A 137 24.82 9.45 3.42
N LEU A 138 23.76 8.93 4.01
CA LEU A 138 23.49 8.93 5.46
C LEU A 138 23.41 7.47 5.91
N GLY A 139 24.26 7.07 6.85
CA GLY A 139 24.36 5.66 7.27
C GLY A 139 24.83 4.69 6.16
N GLY A 140 25.29 5.22 5.02
CA GLY A 140 25.57 4.43 3.80
C GLY A 140 24.39 4.36 2.82
N VAL A 141 23.25 4.95 3.15
CA VAL A 141 22.05 5.05 2.29
C VAL A 141 22.10 6.36 1.52
N ALA A 142 21.92 6.30 0.19
CA ALA A 142 21.87 7.50 -0.64
C ALA A 142 20.56 8.27 -0.42
N ILE A 143 20.69 9.55 -0.07
CA ILE A 143 19.58 10.49 0.11
C ILE A 143 19.55 11.44 -1.09
N LYS A 144 18.55 11.27 -1.96
CA LYS A 144 18.35 12.02 -3.20
C LYS A 144 16.89 12.00 -3.63
N GLY A 145 16.47 12.91 -4.50
CA GLY A 145 15.10 12.95 -5.02
C GLY A 145 14.07 13.04 -3.89
N ASP A 146 13.19 12.04 -3.78
CA ASP A 146 12.14 11.95 -2.75
C ASP A 146 12.65 11.57 -1.35
N GLY A 147 13.97 11.48 -1.15
CA GLY A 147 14.57 11.08 0.11
C GLY A 147 14.63 9.56 0.30
N ALA A 148 14.87 9.12 1.54
CA ALA A 148 14.85 7.71 1.91
C ALA A 148 14.03 7.51 3.19
N VAL A 149 13.31 6.39 3.26
CA VAL A 149 12.49 6.03 4.42
C VAL A 149 13.22 4.99 5.26
N PHE A 150 13.38 5.32 6.53
CA PHE A 150 13.95 4.48 7.57
C PHE A 150 12.84 4.02 8.50
N ILE A 151 13.03 2.88 9.14
CA ILE A 151 12.08 2.26 10.06
C ILE A 151 12.74 2.18 11.43
N GLN A 152 11.97 2.42 12.49
CA GLN A 152 12.40 2.21 13.86
C GLN A 152 12.89 0.77 14.02
N CYS A 153 14.08 0.63 14.58
CA CYS A 153 14.60 -0.64 15.00
C CYS A 153 14.13 -0.93 16.43
N PRO A 154 13.70 -2.18 16.71
CA PRO A 154 13.37 -2.56 18.07
C PRO A 154 14.60 -2.37 18.95
N GLU A 155 14.43 -1.82 20.15
CA GLU A 155 15.51 -1.72 21.12
C GLU A 155 16.16 -3.10 21.32
N PRO A 156 17.50 -3.18 21.38
CA PRO A 156 18.17 -4.42 21.73
C PRO A 156 17.83 -4.76 23.19
N GLY A 157 17.00 -5.79 23.38
CA GLY A 157 16.63 -6.34 24.69
C GLY A 157 17.77 -7.07 25.40
#